data_AF-A0A9C8GJZ8-F1
#
_entry.id   AF-A0A9C8GJZ8-F1
#
_cell.length_a   1.000
_cell.length_b   1.000
_cell.length_c   1.000
_cell.angle_alpha   90.00
_cell.angle_beta   90.00
_cell.angle_gamma   90.00
#
_symmetry.space_group_name_H-M   'P 1'
#
loop_
_entity.id
_entity.type
_entity.pdbx_description
1 polymer ?
#
loop_
_entity_poly.entity_id
_entity_poly.type
_entity_poly.pdbx_seq_one_letter_code
_entity_poly.pdbx_strand_id
1 'polypeptide(L)'
;MHSSDIPKLTDVTRLLESVGSRMRDQLQMARLTQQLEQRGISSEHASPIAERVHALAEGPIAHDDWMTLEAVRFKPETRSALDRQGLTADLVGADPDLAESYAGQVFAHEGIPDGNGGTERVRGVVPGHYDDGGHGIDLVAADAAGAPIPIEVKKYNQPSAARLEDRSIVALEPEVEHWRSQQTLASGEKELPVQQMDDLWTRDRWLKLVKSPEGQSRLRQLGVDERYLDYQRLRAAPDLPEWGEILDRRTTVIVSGGGGDAGKRLVDQALFERRSKRVVKIEV
;
A
#
# COMPACT_ATOMS: atom_id res chain seq x y z
N MET A 1 -45.52 -40.30 -24.81
CA MET A 1 -44.04 -40.30 -24.71
C MET A 1 -43.52 -39.64 -25.98
N HIS A 2 -42.72 -38.58 -26.00
CA HIS A 2 -42.07 -37.77 -24.98
C HIS A 2 -42.26 -36.29 -25.34
N SER A 3 -42.75 -35.48 -24.41
CA SER A 3 -42.72 -34.02 -24.55
C SER A 3 -41.28 -33.60 -24.30
N SER A 4 -40.67 -33.06 -25.34
CA SER A 4 -39.36 -32.42 -25.37
C SER A 4 -39.11 -31.55 -24.15
N ASP A 5 -37.97 -31.79 -23.50
CA ASP A 5 -37.35 -30.94 -22.49
C ASP A 5 -37.07 -29.56 -23.10
N ILE A 6 -38.05 -28.67 -23.03
CA ILE A 6 -37.83 -27.24 -23.25
C ILE A 6 -37.16 -26.72 -21.97
N PRO A 7 -35.90 -26.26 -22.03
CA PRO A 7 -35.25 -25.68 -20.86
C PRO A 7 -36.14 -24.59 -20.29
N LYS A 8 -36.38 -24.64 -18.97
CA LYS A 8 -37.20 -23.62 -18.31
C LYS A 8 -36.57 -22.27 -18.62
N LEU A 9 -37.37 -21.25 -18.93
CA LEU A 9 -36.90 -19.90 -19.30
C LEU A 9 -35.80 -19.36 -18.37
N THR A 10 -35.84 -19.70 -17.09
CA THR A 10 -34.81 -19.44 -16.07
C THR A 10 -33.41 -19.98 -16.40
N ASP A 11 -33.30 -21.15 -17.03
CA ASP A 11 -32.02 -21.78 -17.37
C ASP A 11 -31.39 -21.09 -18.58
N VAL A 12 -32.20 -20.60 -19.52
CA VAL A 12 -31.76 -19.81 -20.68
C VAL A 12 -31.26 -18.43 -20.23
N THR A 13 -31.96 -17.78 -19.30
CA THR A 13 -31.53 -16.47 -18.76
C THR A 13 -30.20 -16.58 -18.04
N ARG A 14 -30.00 -17.58 -17.16
CA ARG A 14 -28.70 -17.81 -16.50
C ARG A 14 -27.58 -18.10 -17.50
N LEU A 15 -27.88 -18.87 -18.55
CA LEU A 15 -26.89 -19.17 -19.59
C LEU A 15 -26.48 -17.88 -20.32
N LEU A 16 -27.43 -17.02 -20.70
CA LEU A 16 -27.18 -15.75 -21.36
C LEU A 16 -26.44 -14.76 -20.47
N GLU A 17 -26.73 -14.72 -19.18
CA GLU A 17 -25.98 -13.93 -18.19
C GLU A 17 -24.53 -14.42 -18.06
N SER A 18 -24.32 -15.74 -18.01
CA SER A 18 -22.99 -16.34 -17.92
C SER A 18 -22.14 -16.12 -19.18
N VAL A 19 -22.76 -16.14 -20.36
CA VAL A 19 -22.11 -15.87 -21.64
C VAL A 19 -21.79 -14.37 -21.75
N GLY A 20 -22.72 -13.52 -21.35
CA GLY A 20 -22.52 -12.07 -21.30
C GLY A 20 -21.41 -11.64 -20.34
N SER A 21 -21.25 -12.33 -19.20
CA SER A 21 -20.12 -12.11 -18.29
C SER A 21 -18.80 -12.46 -18.96
N ARG A 22 -18.63 -13.72 -19.41
CA ARG A 22 -17.37 -14.18 -20.02
C ARG A 22 -16.93 -13.33 -21.21
N MET A 23 -17.88 -12.84 -22.02
CA MET A 23 -17.57 -11.96 -23.14
C MET A 23 -17.04 -10.59 -22.67
N ARG A 24 -17.55 -10.04 -21.56
CA ARG A 24 -17.04 -8.78 -20.98
C ARG A 24 -15.63 -8.98 -20.42
N ASP A 25 -15.38 -10.08 -19.75
CA ASP A 25 -14.12 -10.41 -19.09
C ASP A 25 -13.01 -10.55 -20.15
N GLN A 26 -13.30 -11.28 -21.24
CA GLN A 26 -12.41 -11.39 -22.41
C GLN A 26 -12.13 -10.05 -23.10
N LEU A 27 -13.15 -9.18 -23.20
CA LEU A 27 -13.01 -7.85 -23.78
C LEU A 27 -12.14 -6.92 -22.93
N GLN A 28 -12.28 -6.99 -21.60
CA GLN A 28 -11.45 -6.23 -20.67
C GLN A 28 -10.00 -6.70 -20.70
N MET A 29 -9.80 -8.02 -20.67
CA MET A 29 -8.49 -8.65 -20.83
C MET A 29 -7.77 -8.21 -22.11
N ALA A 30 -8.45 -8.28 -23.26
CA ALA A 30 -7.88 -7.88 -24.54
C ALA A 30 -7.50 -6.40 -24.58
N ARG A 31 -8.32 -5.52 -23.98
CA ARG A 31 -8.01 -4.09 -23.86
C ARG A 31 -6.78 -3.86 -22.99
N LEU A 32 -6.66 -4.56 -21.87
CA LEU A 32 -5.55 -4.40 -20.94
C LEU A 32 -4.23 -4.88 -21.55
N THR A 33 -4.25 -6.03 -22.23
CA THR A 33 -3.11 -6.53 -23.02
C THR A 33 -2.69 -5.52 -24.08
N GLN A 34 -3.64 -4.98 -24.85
CA GLN A 34 -3.36 -3.97 -25.88
C GLN A 34 -2.76 -2.68 -25.30
N GLN A 35 -3.23 -2.23 -24.13
CA GLN A 35 -2.67 -1.06 -23.45
C GLN A 35 -1.23 -1.29 -22.98
N LEU A 36 -0.90 -2.51 -22.52
CA LEU A 36 0.45 -2.88 -22.11
C LEU A 36 1.39 -2.94 -23.33
N GLU A 37 0.92 -3.46 -24.46
CA GLU A 37 1.67 -3.48 -25.72
C GLU A 37 1.94 -2.07 -26.26
N GLN A 38 0.95 -1.18 -26.22
CA GLN A 38 1.12 0.23 -26.59
C GLN A 38 2.15 0.97 -25.72
N ARG A 39 2.41 0.45 -24.51
CA ARG A 39 3.40 0.98 -23.57
C ARG A 39 4.76 0.28 -23.67
N GLY A 40 4.97 -0.55 -24.70
CA GLY A 40 6.26 -1.17 -25.00
C GLY A 40 6.53 -2.50 -24.30
N ILE A 41 5.54 -3.07 -23.61
CA ILE A 41 5.63 -4.44 -23.07
C ILE A 41 5.40 -5.40 -24.23
N SER A 42 6.31 -6.35 -24.45
CA SER A 42 6.15 -7.34 -25.51
C SER A 42 4.87 -8.15 -25.33
N SER A 43 4.23 -8.55 -26.43
CA SER A 43 2.98 -9.32 -26.41
C SER A 43 3.09 -10.59 -25.55
N GLU A 44 4.27 -11.22 -25.55
CA GLU A 44 4.61 -12.39 -24.72
C GLU A 44 4.51 -12.12 -23.21
N HIS A 45 4.77 -10.88 -22.76
CA HIS A 45 4.68 -10.48 -21.36
C HIS A 45 3.40 -9.71 -21.03
N ALA A 46 2.75 -9.11 -22.03
CA ALA A 46 1.52 -8.33 -21.85
C ALA A 46 0.34 -9.21 -21.43
N SER A 47 0.14 -10.39 -22.04
CA SER A 47 -0.99 -11.28 -21.70
C SER A 47 -0.90 -11.84 -20.27
N PRO A 48 0.25 -12.39 -19.80
CA PRO A 48 0.36 -12.87 -18.42
C PRO A 48 0.22 -11.76 -17.37
N ILE A 49 0.68 -10.54 -17.69
CA ILE A 49 0.49 -9.37 -16.80
C ILE A 49 -0.98 -8.97 -16.78
N ALA A 50 -1.64 -8.93 -17.93
CA ALA A 50 -3.06 -8.63 -18.02
C ALA A 50 -3.91 -9.68 -17.29
N GLU A 51 -3.58 -10.96 -17.43
CA GLU A 51 -4.25 -12.07 -16.75
C GLU A 51 -4.07 -11.97 -15.24
N ARG A 52 -2.88 -11.57 -14.77
CA ARG A 52 -2.63 -11.37 -13.34
C ARG A 52 -3.37 -10.14 -12.81
N VAL A 53 -3.41 -9.05 -13.57
CA VAL A 53 -4.16 -7.83 -13.21
C VAL A 53 -5.66 -8.09 -13.19
N HIS A 54 -6.17 -8.82 -14.19
CA HIS A 54 -7.56 -9.21 -14.27
C HIS A 54 -7.94 -10.25 -13.22
N ALA A 55 -7.08 -11.23 -12.92
CA ALA A 55 -7.30 -12.16 -11.82
C ALA A 55 -7.23 -11.47 -10.45
N LEU A 56 -6.43 -10.42 -10.29
CA LEU A 56 -6.47 -9.54 -9.11
C LEU A 56 -7.75 -8.69 -9.08
N ALA A 57 -8.27 -8.33 -10.24
CA ALA A 57 -9.49 -7.53 -10.43
C ALA A 57 -10.78 -8.35 -10.61
N GLU A 58 -10.72 -9.69 -10.61
CA GLU A 58 -11.87 -10.64 -10.71
C GLU A 58 -11.80 -11.77 -9.69
N GLY A 59 -10.69 -11.91 -8.95
CA GLY A 59 -10.67 -12.73 -7.76
C GLY A 59 -11.71 -12.24 -6.75
N PRO A 60 -11.96 -12.96 -5.65
CA PRO A 60 -12.91 -12.53 -4.60
C PRO A 60 -12.63 -11.14 -3.98
N ILE A 61 -11.59 -10.44 -4.46
CA ILE A 61 -11.11 -9.10 -4.07
C ILE A 61 -11.29 -8.13 -5.25
N ALA A 62 -12.42 -8.28 -5.96
CA ALA A 62 -12.95 -7.38 -6.98
C ALA A 62 -14.24 -6.73 -6.50
N HIS A 63 -14.30 -6.35 -5.23
CA HIS A 63 -15.33 -5.47 -4.71
C HIS A 63 -14.65 -4.49 -3.76
N ASP A 64 -15.09 -3.24 -3.86
CA ASP A 64 -14.52 -1.99 -3.33
C ASP A 64 -14.22 -1.91 -1.81
N ASP A 65 -14.20 -3.02 -1.05
CA ASP A 65 -14.68 -2.97 0.34
C ASP A 65 -13.76 -3.57 1.42
N TRP A 66 -12.57 -4.08 1.08
CA TRP A 66 -11.70 -4.74 2.08
C TRP A 66 -10.35 -4.01 2.27
N MET A 67 -9.92 -3.24 1.27
CA MET A 67 -8.80 -2.30 1.42
C MET A 67 -9.27 -0.88 1.75
N THR A 68 -10.58 -0.63 1.73
CA THR A 68 -11.18 0.66 2.08
C THR A 68 -11.73 0.61 3.50
N LEU A 69 -11.19 1.45 4.37
CA LEU A 69 -11.69 1.67 5.73
C LEU A 69 -12.58 2.92 5.71
N GLU A 70 -13.89 2.74 5.74
CA GLU A 70 -14.85 3.84 5.75
C GLU A 70 -15.14 4.34 7.18
N ALA A 71 -15.04 5.65 7.40
CA ALA A 71 -15.29 6.26 8.71
C ALA A 71 -16.65 5.88 9.33
N VAL A 72 -17.69 5.71 8.50
CA VAL A 72 -19.04 5.34 8.94
C VAL A 72 -19.11 3.92 9.53
N ARG A 73 -18.15 3.05 9.18
CA ARG A 73 -18.08 1.64 9.59
C ARG A 73 -17.16 1.39 10.78
N PHE A 74 -16.47 2.42 11.26
CA PHE A 74 -15.57 2.28 12.41
C PHE A 74 -16.31 1.88 13.68
N LYS A 75 -15.62 1.16 14.56
CA LYS A 75 -16.16 0.81 15.87
C LYS A 75 -16.43 2.07 16.69
N PRO A 76 -17.41 2.03 17.61
CA PRO A 76 -17.71 3.16 18.50
C PRO A 76 -16.49 3.69 19.26
N GLU A 77 -15.58 2.80 19.68
CA GLU A 77 -14.38 3.16 20.43
C GLU A 77 -13.39 3.95 19.55
N THR A 78 -13.22 3.54 18.29
CA THR A 78 -12.40 4.24 17.30
C THR A 78 -12.93 5.64 17.05
N ARG A 79 -14.24 5.78 16.80
CA ARG A 79 -14.89 7.10 16.62
C ARG A 79 -14.70 7.99 17.84
N SER A 80 -14.92 7.44 19.04
CA SER A 80 -14.72 8.17 20.29
C SER A 80 -13.26 8.57 20.54
N ALA A 81 -12.28 7.80 20.05
CA ALA A 81 -10.87 8.16 20.13
C ALA A 81 -10.53 9.30 19.15
N LEU A 82 -11.03 9.21 17.92
CA LEU A 82 -10.88 10.25 16.88
C LEU A 82 -11.51 11.58 17.32
N ASP A 83 -12.75 11.55 17.81
CA ASP A 83 -13.46 12.75 18.28
C ASP A 83 -12.72 13.46 19.42
N ARG A 84 -12.18 12.70 20.38
CA ARG A 84 -11.41 13.27 21.51
C ARG A 84 -10.13 13.97 21.08
N GLN A 85 -9.58 13.60 19.92
CA GLN A 85 -8.36 14.21 19.36
C GLN A 85 -8.66 15.28 18.31
N GLY A 86 -9.93 15.58 18.03
CA GLY A 86 -10.31 16.49 16.95
C GLY A 86 -9.98 15.95 15.56
N LEU A 87 -9.90 14.63 15.41
CA LEU A 87 -9.58 13.93 14.16
C LEU A 87 -10.86 13.45 13.48
N THR A 88 -11.84 14.33 13.30
CA THR A 88 -13.07 13.97 12.58
C THR A 88 -12.83 13.92 11.08
N ALA A 89 -13.62 13.12 10.39
CA ALA A 89 -13.60 13.00 8.93
C ALA A 89 -13.59 14.37 8.21
N ASP A 90 -14.49 15.27 8.61
CA ASP A 90 -14.61 16.62 8.05
C ASP A 90 -13.33 17.44 8.24
N LEU A 91 -12.70 17.35 9.42
CA LEU A 91 -11.48 18.09 9.73
C LEU A 91 -10.28 17.54 8.95
N VAL A 92 -10.16 16.22 8.83
CA VAL A 92 -9.07 15.58 8.07
C VAL A 92 -9.23 15.82 6.56
N GLY A 93 -10.47 15.87 6.06
CA GLY A 93 -10.73 16.28 4.69
C GLY A 93 -10.33 17.74 4.40
N ALA A 94 -10.48 18.62 5.39
CA ALA A 94 -10.10 20.02 5.30
C ALA A 94 -8.61 20.28 5.54
N ASP A 95 -7.96 19.49 6.40
CA ASP A 95 -6.56 19.64 6.80
C ASP A 95 -5.76 18.33 6.53
N PRO A 96 -5.01 18.27 5.41
CA PRO A 96 -4.15 17.14 5.06
C PRO A 96 -3.17 16.73 6.17
N ASP A 97 -2.72 17.67 6.99
CA ASP A 97 -1.66 17.40 7.98
C ASP A 97 -2.17 16.53 9.13
N LEU A 98 -3.49 16.40 9.28
CA LEU A 98 -4.12 15.49 10.22
C LEU A 98 -4.17 14.03 9.74
N ALA A 99 -3.88 13.76 8.46
CA ALA A 99 -4.07 12.43 7.86
C ALA A 99 -3.22 11.32 8.52
N GLU A 100 -1.98 11.63 8.90
CA GLU A 100 -1.09 10.66 9.57
C GLU A 100 -1.62 10.32 10.96
N SER A 101 -2.00 11.35 11.73
CA SER A 101 -2.60 11.15 13.06
C SER A 101 -3.91 10.36 12.98
N TYR A 102 -4.74 10.68 11.98
CA TYR A 102 -5.99 9.96 11.72
C TYR A 102 -5.73 8.48 11.39
N ALA A 103 -4.86 8.19 10.42
CA ALA A 103 -4.52 6.83 10.02
C ALA A 103 -3.93 6.03 11.20
N GLY A 104 -3.07 6.66 12.01
CA GLY A 104 -2.50 6.06 13.21
C GLY A 104 -3.57 5.61 14.22
N GLN A 105 -4.56 6.47 14.51
CA GLN A 105 -5.67 6.13 15.39
C GLN A 105 -6.56 5.02 14.80
N VAL A 106 -6.90 5.11 13.51
CA VAL A 106 -7.71 4.07 12.84
C VAL A 106 -7.03 2.72 12.96
N PHE A 107 -5.74 2.61 12.60
CA PHE A 107 -5.04 1.33 12.66
C PHE A 107 -4.80 0.81 14.06
N ALA A 108 -4.59 1.69 15.06
CA ALA A 108 -4.44 1.27 16.44
C ALA A 108 -5.70 0.55 16.98
N HIS A 109 -6.89 0.95 16.51
CA HIS A 109 -8.17 0.40 16.99
C HIS A 109 -8.79 -0.66 16.06
N GLU A 110 -8.64 -0.47 14.74
CA GLU A 110 -9.22 -1.37 13.74
C GLU A 110 -8.25 -2.47 13.30
N GLY A 111 -6.95 -2.23 13.36
CA GLY A 111 -5.92 -3.05 12.72
C GLY A 111 -5.71 -2.65 11.26
N ILE A 112 -4.78 -3.31 10.57
CA ILE A 112 -4.38 -2.98 9.20
C ILE A 112 -4.90 -4.07 8.24
N PRO A 113 -5.67 -3.75 7.19
CA PRO A 113 -6.14 -4.76 6.22
C PRO A 113 -4.98 -5.50 5.56
N ASP A 114 -4.94 -6.84 5.62
CA ASP A 114 -3.76 -7.66 5.25
C ASP A 114 -3.56 -7.92 3.75
N GLY A 115 -4.47 -7.42 2.91
CA GLY A 115 -4.44 -7.63 1.46
C GLY A 115 -5.02 -8.98 1.00
N ASN A 116 -5.27 -9.92 1.92
CA ASN A 116 -5.90 -11.23 1.67
C ASN A 116 -7.33 -11.30 2.20
N GLY A 117 -7.86 -10.15 2.58
CA GLY A 117 -9.18 -10.01 3.14
C GLY A 117 -9.27 -10.20 4.67
N GLY A 118 -8.13 -10.32 5.35
CA GLY A 118 -8.08 -10.24 6.80
C GLY A 118 -7.80 -8.83 7.28
N THR A 119 -7.78 -8.69 8.60
CA THR A 119 -7.24 -7.51 9.27
C THR A 119 -6.18 -7.96 10.26
N GLU A 120 -4.98 -7.46 10.05
CA GLU A 120 -3.84 -7.69 10.92
C GLU A 120 -3.97 -6.84 12.19
N ARG A 121 -4.06 -7.50 13.35
CA ARG A 121 -4.06 -6.82 14.65
C ARG A 121 -2.64 -6.34 14.97
N VAL A 122 -2.54 -5.07 15.35
CA VAL A 122 -1.28 -4.44 15.73
C VAL A 122 -1.25 -4.16 17.22
N ARG A 123 -0.05 -4.21 17.82
CA ARG A 123 0.21 -3.84 19.23
C ARG A 123 0.03 -2.35 19.48
N GLY A 124 0.21 -1.55 18.43
CA GLY A 124 0.04 -0.12 18.42
C GLY A 124 0.56 0.48 17.12
N VAL A 125 0.52 1.81 17.04
CA VAL A 125 1.08 2.59 15.93
C VAL A 125 1.78 3.79 16.52
N VAL A 126 2.98 4.10 16.04
CA VAL A 126 3.77 5.26 16.47
C VAL A 126 4.29 6.03 15.27
N PRO A 127 4.65 7.31 15.41
CA PRO A 127 5.36 8.04 14.36
C PRO A 127 6.70 7.37 14.03
N GLY A 128 7.03 7.25 12.74
CA GLY A 128 8.31 6.70 12.26
C GLY A 128 9.36 7.76 11.95
N HIS A 129 9.19 8.99 12.45
CA HIS A 129 10.13 10.09 12.28
C HIS A 129 11.36 9.91 13.17
N TYR A 130 12.54 10.15 12.60
CA TYR A 130 13.82 10.09 13.33
C TYR A 130 14.31 11.47 13.80
N ASP A 131 13.60 12.54 13.43
CA ASP A 131 13.83 13.91 13.89
C ASP A 131 12.52 14.69 14.04
N ASP A 132 12.63 15.90 14.61
CA ASP A 132 11.49 16.81 14.82
C ASP A 132 11.02 17.51 13.52
N GLY A 133 11.77 17.34 12.43
CA GLY A 133 11.41 17.85 11.10
C GLY A 133 10.36 16.99 10.39
N GLY A 134 9.96 15.87 10.99
CA GLY A 134 9.05 14.91 10.38
C GLY A 134 9.73 14.06 9.31
N HIS A 135 11.07 14.00 9.29
CA HIS A 135 11.75 13.13 8.34
C HIS A 135 11.73 11.68 8.83
N GLY A 136 11.34 10.76 7.96
CA GLY A 136 11.34 9.33 8.28
C GLY A 136 10.30 8.57 7.50
N ILE A 137 9.78 7.53 8.14
CA ILE A 137 8.57 6.82 7.72
C ILE A 137 7.43 7.49 8.48
N ASP A 138 6.30 7.78 7.84
CA ASP A 138 5.22 8.53 8.49
C ASP A 138 4.75 7.82 9.77
N LEU A 139 4.44 6.52 9.65
CA LEU A 139 3.99 5.69 10.77
C LEU A 139 4.68 4.33 10.78
N VAL A 140 4.82 3.74 11.96
CA VAL A 140 5.25 2.36 12.15
C VAL A 140 4.29 1.66 13.09
N ALA A 141 3.79 0.51 12.66
CA ALA A 141 3.06 -0.42 13.51
C ALA A 141 3.89 -1.67 13.80
N ALA A 142 3.48 -2.45 14.80
CA ALA A 142 4.07 -3.76 15.10
C ALA A 142 2.95 -4.78 15.27
N ASP A 143 3.10 -5.96 14.70
CA ASP A 143 2.13 -7.03 14.88
C ASP A 143 2.26 -7.74 16.24
N ALA A 144 1.44 -8.77 16.43
CA ALA A 144 1.48 -9.61 17.62
C ALA A 144 2.81 -10.35 17.84
N ALA A 145 3.66 -10.53 16.83
CA ALA A 145 4.99 -11.14 16.94
C ALA A 145 6.12 -10.11 17.16
N GLY A 146 5.82 -8.82 17.06
CA GLY A 146 6.82 -7.74 17.14
C GLY A 146 7.52 -7.48 15.80
N ALA A 147 6.99 -8.01 14.70
CA ALA A 147 7.48 -7.69 13.37
C ALA A 147 6.92 -6.32 12.94
N PRO A 148 7.75 -5.42 12.39
CA PRO A 148 7.34 -4.06 12.06
C PRO A 148 6.55 -4.00 10.75
N ILE A 149 5.68 -2.98 10.66
CA ILE A 149 4.91 -2.62 9.47
C ILE A 149 5.17 -1.13 9.21
N PRO A 150 6.10 -0.80 8.29
CA PRO A 150 6.28 0.57 7.81
C PRO A 150 5.03 1.04 7.07
N ILE A 151 4.58 2.26 7.36
CA ILE A 151 3.37 2.83 6.80
C ILE A 151 3.67 4.21 6.22
N GLU A 152 3.39 4.37 4.93
CA GLU A 152 3.49 5.63 4.20
C GLU A 152 2.10 6.19 3.95
N VAL A 153 1.82 7.40 4.38
CA VAL A 153 0.51 8.06 4.27
C VAL A 153 0.52 9.06 3.11
N LYS A 154 -0.39 8.86 2.15
CA LYS A 154 -0.61 9.73 1.00
C LYS A 154 -1.88 10.55 1.20
N LYS A 155 -1.71 11.87 1.16
CA LYS A 155 -2.73 12.90 1.40
C LYS A 155 -3.35 13.34 0.08
N TYR A 156 -4.64 13.11 -0.16
CA TYR A 156 -5.27 13.33 -1.47
C TYR A 156 -5.35 14.81 -1.93
N ASN A 157 -5.40 15.76 -0.99
CA ASN A 157 -5.54 17.19 -1.22
C ASN A 157 -4.20 17.94 -1.27
N GLN A 158 -3.06 17.25 -1.12
CA GLN A 158 -1.74 17.84 -1.30
C GLN A 158 -1.36 17.78 -2.80
N PRO A 159 -1.12 18.91 -3.49
CA PRO A 159 -0.84 18.92 -4.93
C PRO A 159 0.34 18.03 -5.36
N SER A 160 1.36 17.91 -4.50
CA SER A 160 2.51 17.03 -4.67
C SER A 160 2.19 15.53 -4.57
N ALA A 161 1.14 15.17 -3.82
CA ALA A 161 0.66 13.80 -3.67
C ALA A 161 -0.36 13.44 -4.77
N ALA A 162 -1.16 14.41 -5.24
CA ALA A 162 -2.12 14.24 -6.34
C ALA A 162 -1.48 13.88 -7.70
N ARG A 163 -0.15 14.03 -7.82
CA ARG A 163 0.64 13.59 -8.97
C ARG A 163 1.65 12.48 -8.64
N LEU A 164 1.72 12.02 -7.38
CA LEU A 164 2.85 11.22 -6.86
C LEU A 164 4.16 11.66 -7.52
N GLU A 165 4.44 12.98 -7.49
CA GLU A 165 5.50 13.59 -8.31
C GLU A 165 6.77 12.77 -8.14
N ASP A 166 7.44 12.49 -9.27
CA ASP A 166 8.80 11.96 -9.28
C ASP A 166 9.67 12.95 -8.52
N ARG A 167 9.76 12.78 -7.19
CA ARG A 167 10.58 13.65 -6.36
C ARG A 167 11.99 13.48 -6.88
N SER A 168 12.57 14.60 -7.28
CA SER A 168 14.00 14.68 -7.60
C SER A 168 14.76 14.02 -6.46
N ILE A 169 15.32 12.87 -6.80
CA ILE A 169 16.20 11.97 -6.06
C ILE A 169 17.31 12.69 -5.25
N VAL A 170 17.59 13.95 -5.57
CA VAL A 170 18.75 14.72 -5.13
C VAL A 170 18.79 15.02 -3.61
N ALA A 171 17.71 14.74 -2.87
CA ALA A 171 17.68 14.90 -1.41
C ALA A 171 17.90 13.60 -0.61
N LEU A 172 18.16 12.46 -1.27
CA LEU A 172 18.53 11.21 -0.58
C LEU A 172 20.03 11.23 -0.25
N GLU A 173 20.34 11.69 0.96
CA GLU A 173 21.67 11.77 1.57
C GLU A 173 22.48 10.43 1.58
N PRO A 174 23.80 10.45 1.88
CA PRO A 174 24.86 9.59 1.33
C PRO A 174 24.69 8.07 1.35
N GLU A 175 23.79 7.51 2.15
CA GLU A 175 23.63 6.06 2.31
C GLU A 175 22.96 5.42 1.08
N VAL A 176 22.01 6.11 0.43
CA VAL A 176 21.42 5.69 -0.86
C VAL A 176 22.39 5.93 -2.02
N GLU A 177 23.14 7.04 -2.00
CA GLU A 177 24.13 7.37 -3.05
C GLU A 177 25.34 6.41 -3.01
N HIS A 178 25.78 5.99 -1.82
CA HIS A 178 26.81 4.98 -1.67
C HIS A 178 26.32 3.62 -2.19
N TRP A 179 25.06 3.26 -1.93
CA TRP A 179 24.46 2.03 -2.45
C TRP A 179 24.30 2.05 -3.98
N ARG A 180 23.87 3.18 -4.55
CA ARG A 180 23.88 3.41 -5.99
C ARG A 180 25.27 3.26 -6.56
N SER A 181 26.28 3.89 -5.97
CA SER A 181 27.65 3.79 -6.48
C SER A 181 28.15 2.34 -6.56
N GLN A 182 27.76 1.48 -5.62
CA GLN A 182 28.11 0.06 -5.64
C GLN A 182 27.32 -0.76 -6.67
N GLN A 183 26.05 -0.43 -6.92
CA GLN A 183 25.20 -1.10 -7.93
C GLN A 183 25.46 -0.61 -9.36
N THR A 184 25.64 0.70 -9.58
CA THR A 184 25.94 1.29 -10.89
C THR A 184 27.30 0.83 -11.43
N LEU A 185 28.24 0.50 -10.53
CA LEU A 185 29.50 -0.18 -10.90
C LEU A 185 29.28 -1.62 -11.39
N ALA A 186 28.17 -2.26 -11.04
CA ALA A 186 27.89 -3.67 -11.35
C ALA A 186 26.95 -3.87 -12.55
N SER A 187 26.04 -2.93 -12.87
CA SER A 187 24.95 -3.21 -13.83
C SER A 187 24.80 -2.25 -15.03
N GLY A 188 25.50 -1.11 -15.09
CA GLY A 188 25.49 -0.26 -16.30
C GLY A 188 24.14 0.34 -16.73
N GLU A 189 23.05 0.09 -16.01
CA GLU A 189 21.71 0.64 -16.28
C GLU A 189 21.48 1.94 -15.51
N LYS A 190 20.87 2.93 -16.17
CA LYS A 190 20.75 4.32 -15.68
C LYS A 190 19.48 4.62 -14.89
N GLU A 191 18.48 3.74 -14.87
CA GLU A 191 17.22 3.96 -14.15
C GLU A 191 16.75 2.64 -13.53
N LEU A 192 16.59 2.62 -12.20
CA LEU A 192 16.05 1.46 -11.48
C LEU A 192 14.52 1.48 -11.53
N PRO A 193 13.83 0.32 -11.66
CA PRO A 193 12.38 0.24 -11.48
C PRO A 193 11.92 0.90 -10.17
N VAL A 194 10.79 1.63 -10.20
CA VAL A 194 10.26 2.43 -9.07
C VAL A 194 10.14 1.63 -7.77
N GLN A 195 9.76 0.35 -7.84
CA GLN A 195 9.70 -0.54 -6.67
C GLN A 195 11.06 -0.68 -5.95
N GLN A 196 12.17 -0.76 -6.70
CA GLN A 196 13.51 -0.81 -6.12
C GLN A 196 13.87 0.51 -5.43
N MET A 197 13.33 1.64 -5.88
CA MET A 197 13.53 2.93 -5.22
C MET A 197 12.77 3.02 -3.90
N ASP A 198 11.54 2.52 -3.82
CA ASP A 198 10.75 2.52 -2.59
C ASP A 198 11.31 1.55 -1.54
N ASP A 199 11.83 0.40 -1.97
CA ASP A 199 12.53 -0.53 -1.08
C ASP A 199 13.80 0.10 -0.50
N LEU A 200 14.58 0.82 -1.33
CA LEU A 200 15.77 1.55 -0.90
C LEU A 200 15.43 2.71 0.03
N TRP A 201 14.40 3.47 -0.29
CA TRP A 201 13.91 4.55 0.56
C TRP A 201 13.48 4.01 1.92
N THR A 202 12.72 2.91 1.95
CA THR A 202 12.25 2.29 3.19
C THR A 202 13.43 1.79 4.03
N ARG A 203 14.42 1.15 3.41
CA ARG A 203 15.66 0.72 4.07
C ARG A 203 16.42 1.89 4.69
N ASP A 204 16.65 2.96 3.92
CA ASP A 204 17.35 4.15 4.39
C ASP A 204 16.67 4.78 5.60
N ARG A 205 15.35 5.02 5.51
CA ARG A 205 14.58 5.62 6.60
C ARG A 205 14.48 4.71 7.81
N TRP A 206 14.35 3.40 7.61
CA TRP A 206 14.38 2.43 8.70
C TRP A 206 15.72 2.47 9.43
N LEU A 207 16.84 2.44 8.69
CA LEU A 207 18.18 2.51 9.26
C LEU A 207 18.39 3.80 10.06
N LYS A 208 17.96 4.95 9.53
CA LYS A 208 18.02 6.24 10.25
C LYS A 208 17.17 6.24 11.52
N LEU A 209 15.98 5.65 11.46
CA LEU A 209 15.08 5.51 12.60
C LEU A 209 15.69 4.65 13.71
N VAL A 210 16.23 3.47 13.39
CA VAL A 210 16.82 2.57 14.41
C VAL A 210 18.20 3.03 14.89
N LYS A 211 18.87 3.92 14.15
CA LYS A 211 20.13 4.57 14.56
C LYS A 211 19.90 5.69 15.58
N SER A 212 18.74 6.37 15.54
CA SER A 212 18.35 7.37 16.54
C SER A 212 17.99 6.69 17.88
N PRO A 213 18.54 7.15 19.02
CA PRO A 213 18.14 6.65 20.34
C PRO A 213 16.64 6.80 20.61
N GLU A 214 16.05 7.92 20.21
CA GLU A 214 14.63 8.22 20.39
C GLU A 214 13.77 7.30 19.52
N GLY A 215 14.16 7.11 18.25
CA GLY A 215 13.51 6.19 17.33
C GLY A 215 13.54 4.75 17.85
N GLN A 216 14.73 4.29 18.26
CA GLN A 216 14.90 2.94 18.81
C GLN A 216 14.10 2.74 20.10
N SER A 217 14.10 3.72 21.02
CA SER A 217 13.29 3.66 22.24
C SER A 217 11.79 3.57 21.93
N ARG A 218 11.31 4.36 20.97
CA ARG A 218 9.90 4.36 20.54
C ARG A 218 9.48 3.00 19.96
N LEU A 219 10.31 2.42 19.09
CA LEU A 219 10.05 1.12 18.49
C LEU A 219 10.09 -0.02 19.53
N ARG A 220 10.99 0.03 20.51
CA ARG A 220 11.00 -0.92 21.65
C ARG A 220 9.73 -0.81 22.48
N GLN A 221 9.29 0.41 22.79
CA GLN A 221 8.05 0.63 23.56
C GLN A 221 6.81 0.14 22.80
N LEU A 222 6.79 0.28 21.48
CA LEU A 222 5.77 -0.31 20.61
C LEU A 222 5.82 -1.86 20.62
N GLY A 223 6.95 -2.44 21.01
CA GLY A 223 7.16 -3.89 21.08
C GLY A 223 7.72 -4.47 19.78
N VAL A 224 8.48 -3.70 18.99
CA VAL A 224 9.24 -4.25 17.86
C VAL A 224 10.37 -5.14 18.41
N ASP A 225 10.55 -6.32 17.82
CA ASP A 225 11.58 -7.27 18.23
C ASP A 225 13.00 -6.72 17.97
N GLU A 226 13.94 -6.99 18.89
CA GLU A 226 15.31 -6.48 18.82
C GLU A 226 16.04 -6.85 17.52
N ARG A 227 15.68 -7.96 16.87
CA ARG A 227 16.28 -8.37 15.59
C ARG A 227 16.06 -7.35 14.47
N TYR A 228 15.00 -6.53 14.55
CA TYR A 228 14.71 -5.43 13.62
C TYR A 228 15.30 -4.08 14.06
N LEU A 229 15.88 -4.01 15.26
CA LEU A 229 16.39 -2.78 15.86
C LEU A 229 17.93 -2.73 15.88
N ASP A 230 18.60 -3.83 15.55
CA ASP A 230 20.06 -3.90 15.44
C ASP A 230 20.55 -3.20 14.16
N TYR A 231 20.85 -1.90 14.29
CA TYR A 231 21.36 -1.07 13.21
C TYR A 231 22.62 -1.66 12.54
N GLN A 232 23.58 -2.17 13.32
CA GLN A 232 24.85 -2.63 12.76
C GLN A 232 24.65 -3.87 11.92
N ARG A 233 23.84 -4.81 12.42
CA ARG A 233 23.49 -6.04 11.70
C ARG A 233 22.70 -5.74 10.43
N LEU A 234 21.64 -4.93 10.52
CA LEU A 234 20.79 -4.58 9.37
C LEU A 234 21.55 -3.80 8.30
N ARG A 235 22.45 -2.89 8.69
CA ARG A 235 23.29 -2.14 7.75
C ARG A 235 24.30 -3.03 7.05
N ALA A 236 24.88 -4.00 7.74
CA ALA A 236 25.95 -4.83 7.21
C ALA A 236 25.45 -5.89 6.20
N ALA A 237 24.21 -6.34 6.31
CA ALA A 237 23.68 -7.46 5.53
C ALA A 237 22.29 -7.12 4.93
N PRO A 238 22.23 -6.70 3.66
CA PRO A 238 20.97 -6.31 2.99
C PRO A 238 20.09 -7.51 2.58
N ASP A 239 20.61 -8.73 2.68
CA ASP A 239 19.98 -10.01 2.35
C ASP A 239 19.37 -10.71 3.57
N LEU A 240 19.42 -10.08 4.75
CA LEU A 240 18.79 -10.59 5.96
C LEU A 240 17.28 -10.84 5.77
N PRO A 241 16.73 -11.95 6.31
CA PRO A 241 15.30 -12.22 6.27
C PRO A 241 14.45 -11.08 6.80
N GLU A 242 14.95 -10.35 7.81
CA GLU A 242 14.30 -9.18 8.39
C GLU A 242 14.02 -8.08 7.37
N TRP A 243 14.90 -7.89 6.38
CA TRP A 243 14.64 -6.95 5.31
C TRP A 243 13.51 -7.40 4.40
N GLY A 244 13.40 -8.70 4.12
CA GLY A 244 12.26 -9.26 3.42
C GLY A 244 10.96 -8.97 4.17
N GLU A 245 10.93 -9.27 5.46
CA GLU A 245 9.75 -9.06 6.31
C GLU A 245 9.35 -7.57 6.41
N ILE A 246 10.31 -6.64 6.59
CA ILE A 246 10.04 -5.20 6.63
C ILE A 246 9.46 -4.72 5.29
N LEU A 247 10.10 -5.10 4.18
CA LEU A 247 9.73 -4.60 2.85
C LEU A 247 8.45 -5.22 2.33
N ASP A 248 8.21 -6.50 2.58
CA ASP A 248 6.98 -7.19 2.17
C ASP A 248 5.74 -6.64 2.87
N ARG A 249 5.92 -6.10 4.08
CA ARG A 249 4.84 -5.58 4.92
C ARG A 249 4.64 -4.08 4.81
N ARG A 250 5.53 -3.37 4.09
CA ARG A 250 5.36 -1.94 3.82
C ARG A 250 3.98 -1.68 3.22
N THR A 251 3.25 -0.79 3.86
CA THR A 251 1.88 -0.44 3.51
C THR A 251 1.79 1.02 3.09
N THR A 252 1.31 1.29 1.87
CA THR A 252 0.91 2.65 1.49
C THR A 252 -0.55 2.86 1.87
N VAL A 253 -0.86 4.00 2.46
CA VAL A 253 -2.16 4.34 2.98
C VAL A 253 -2.62 5.63 2.33
N ILE A 254 -3.78 5.60 1.70
CA ILE A 254 -4.36 6.77 1.03
C ILE A 254 -5.54 7.23 1.87
N VAL A 255 -5.41 8.40 2.49
CA VAL A 255 -6.54 9.03 3.21
C VAL A 255 -7.23 9.97 2.22
N SER A 256 -8.52 9.75 1.96
CA SER A 256 -9.26 10.51 0.94
C SER A 256 -10.74 10.69 1.28
N GLY A 257 -11.36 11.77 0.79
CA GLY A 257 -12.81 11.96 0.92
C GLY A 257 -13.64 10.87 0.22
N GLY A 258 -14.78 10.49 0.80
CA GLY A 258 -15.67 9.41 0.28
C GLY A 258 -16.33 9.62 -1.11
N GLY A 259 -16.13 10.78 -1.76
CA GLY A 259 -16.82 11.12 -3.01
C GLY A 259 -15.94 11.40 -4.24
N GLY A 260 -14.61 11.20 -4.16
CA GLY A 260 -13.67 11.71 -5.17
C GLY A 260 -12.94 10.66 -6.00
N ASP A 261 -12.92 10.84 -7.34
CA ASP A 261 -12.06 10.12 -8.28
C ASP A 261 -10.55 10.23 -7.97
N ALA A 262 -10.15 11.20 -7.14
CA ALA A 262 -8.75 11.40 -6.75
C ALA A 262 -8.20 10.26 -5.87
N GLY A 263 -8.95 9.82 -4.85
CA GLY A 263 -8.53 8.71 -3.99
C GLY A 263 -8.43 7.40 -4.76
N LYS A 264 -9.40 7.15 -5.64
CA LYS A 264 -9.38 5.99 -6.54
C LYS A 264 -8.18 6.00 -7.49
N ARG A 265 -7.90 7.16 -8.12
CA ARG A 265 -6.70 7.31 -8.97
C ARG A 265 -5.39 7.06 -8.23
N LEU A 266 -5.27 7.49 -6.97
CA LEU A 266 -4.07 7.21 -6.17
C LEU A 266 -3.92 5.73 -5.83
N VAL A 267 -5.04 5.05 -5.52
CA VAL A 267 -5.03 3.60 -5.28
C VAL A 267 -4.62 2.87 -6.55
N ASP A 268 -5.27 3.19 -7.67
CA ASP A 268 -4.93 2.64 -8.99
C ASP A 268 -3.46 2.88 -9.31
N GLN A 269 -2.94 4.09 -9.12
CA GLN A 269 -1.55 4.41 -9.40
C GLN A 269 -0.58 3.62 -8.50
N ALA A 270 -0.83 3.55 -7.19
CA ALA A 270 0.00 2.80 -6.25
C ALA A 270 0.06 1.30 -6.59
N LEU A 271 -1.07 0.74 -7.04
CA LEU A 271 -1.19 -0.66 -7.46
C LEU A 271 -0.56 -0.92 -8.83
N PHE A 272 -0.91 -0.13 -9.85
CA PHE A 272 -0.48 -0.35 -11.25
C PHE A 272 0.98 0.02 -11.51
N GLU A 273 1.53 0.99 -10.78
CA GLU A 273 2.95 1.33 -10.87
C GLU A 273 3.83 0.47 -9.95
N ARG A 274 3.24 -0.52 -9.25
CA ARG A 274 3.92 -1.41 -8.29
C ARG A 274 4.76 -0.68 -7.25
N ARG A 275 4.33 0.53 -6.86
CA ARG A 275 5.01 1.34 -5.85
C ARG A 275 4.83 0.75 -4.45
N SER A 276 3.84 -0.11 -4.23
CA SER A 276 3.64 -0.74 -2.93
C SER A 276 3.09 -2.14 -3.06
N LYS A 277 3.58 -3.03 -2.20
CA LYS A 277 3.10 -4.42 -2.11
C LYS A 277 1.73 -4.49 -1.43
N ARG A 278 1.42 -3.51 -0.57
CA ARG A 278 0.14 -3.37 0.14
C ARG A 278 -0.33 -1.93 0.08
N VAL A 279 -1.60 -1.72 -0.30
CA VAL A 279 -2.22 -0.39 -0.45
C VAL A 279 -3.57 -0.38 0.26
N VAL A 280 -3.72 0.44 1.29
CA VAL A 280 -4.96 0.64 2.04
C VAL A 280 -5.51 2.03 1.72
N LYS A 281 -6.82 2.14 1.57
CA LYS A 281 -7.54 3.41 1.47
C LYS A 281 -8.30 3.63 2.79
N ILE A 282 -8.28 4.84 3.32
CA ILE A 282 -9.13 5.25 4.43
C ILE A 282 -10.01 6.37 3.91
N GLU A 283 -11.32 6.14 3.92
CA GLU A 283 -12.29 7.14 3.53
C GLU A 283 -12.70 7.99 4.73
N VAL A 284 -12.47 9.29 4.59
CA VAL A 284 -12.96 10.35 5.48
C VAL A 284 -14.20 10.99 4.91
#